data_AF-A0A3D3EB09-F1
#
_entry.id   AF-A0A3D3EB09-F1
#
_cell.length_a   1.000
_cell.length_b   1.000
_cell.length_c   1.000
_cell.angle_alpha   90.00
_cell.angle_beta   90.00
_cell.angle_gamma   90.00
#
_symmetry.space_group_name_H-M   'P 1'
#
loop_
_entity.id
_entity.type
_entity.pdbx_description
1 polymer ?
#
loop_
_entity_poly.entity_id
_entity_poly.type
_entity_poly.pdbx_seq_one_letter_code
_entity_poly.pdbx_strand_id
1 'polypeptide(L)'
;SKLADGGQLLAGGMTLLPTMKQRLASPDTLVDLADCGLAGIEDTGDAIKIGAMTRHVDVAESAVVQSAIPALAALAGGIGDRQVRNRGTMGGSVANNDPSACYPSAVLGLGGTVHTNKRDIAADDFFTGMFETALDEDEMITAISFPKADKAAYVKFPNPASRYAMVGVFVASSSGATRVAVTGAGSDGVFRHDAMESALNGSFSAGALDGVGTDADDMISDIHASGDYRAHLVCEIAKRAVSAC
;
A
#
# COMPACT_ATOMS: atom_id res chain seq x y z
N SER A 1 -0.84 13.52 -6.72
CA SER A 1 0.00 14.31 -7.64
C SER A 1 -0.38 15.78 -7.56
N LYS A 2 0.61 16.65 -7.72
CA LYS A 2 0.41 18.09 -7.89
C LYS A 2 0.44 18.38 -9.39
N LEU A 3 -0.45 19.26 -9.84
CA LEU A 3 -0.37 19.84 -11.18
C LEU A 3 0.50 21.11 -11.12
N ALA A 4 1.08 21.50 -12.25
CA ALA A 4 1.65 22.82 -12.45
C ALA A 4 0.65 23.90 -12.01
N ASP A 5 1.18 25.00 -11.47
CA ASP A 5 0.42 26.17 -11.00
C ASP A 5 -0.54 25.94 -9.80
N GLY A 6 -0.27 24.93 -8.96
CA GLY A 6 -0.96 24.77 -7.67
C GLY A 6 -2.31 24.02 -7.75
N GLY A 7 -2.62 23.42 -8.90
CA GLY A 7 -3.76 22.51 -9.05
C GLY A 7 -3.52 21.15 -8.38
N GLN A 8 -4.60 20.47 -7.98
CA GLN A 8 -4.52 19.10 -7.46
C GLN A 8 -5.52 18.18 -8.15
N LEU A 9 -5.08 16.94 -8.43
CA LEU A 9 -5.97 15.90 -8.92
C LEU A 9 -6.88 15.40 -7.80
N LEU A 10 -8.17 15.30 -8.11
CA LEU A 10 -9.18 14.76 -7.23
C LEU A 10 -9.58 13.36 -7.72
N ALA A 11 -9.14 12.35 -6.98
CA ALA A 11 -9.61 10.97 -7.14
C ALA A 11 -10.83 10.72 -6.23
N GLY A 12 -10.76 9.72 -5.34
CA GLY A 12 -11.84 9.44 -4.39
C GLY A 12 -12.14 10.55 -3.35
N GLY A 13 -11.20 11.48 -3.15
CA GLY A 13 -11.35 12.62 -2.25
C GLY A 13 -11.25 12.30 -0.75
N MET A 14 -11.05 11.04 -0.37
CA MET A 14 -11.09 10.60 1.04
C MET A 14 -9.90 11.04 1.90
N THR A 15 -8.83 11.54 1.28
CA THR A 15 -7.70 12.18 1.98
C THR A 15 -7.69 13.68 1.74
N LEU A 16 -7.74 14.10 0.48
CA LEU A 16 -7.61 15.50 0.10
C LEU A 16 -8.74 16.38 0.65
N LEU A 17 -10.02 15.97 0.55
CA LEU A 17 -11.14 16.80 1.00
C LEU A 17 -11.13 16.99 2.53
N PRO A 18 -10.87 15.97 3.38
CA PRO A 18 -10.63 16.19 4.81
C PRO A 18 -9.49 17.17 5.11
N THR A 19 -8.36 17.07 4.39
CA THR A 19 -7.22 17.99 4.53
C THR A 19 -7.60 19.44 4.18
N MET A 20 -8.37 19.63 3.10
CA MET A 20 -8.90 20.94 2.71
C MET A 20 -9.89 21.50 3.73
N LYS A 21 -10.79 20.68 4.28
CA LYS A 21 -11.73 21.12 5.34
C LYS A 21 -11.01 21.61 6.59
N GLN A 22 -9.82 21.07 6.88
CA GLN A 22 -8.95 21.52 7.97
C GLN A 22 -8.02 22.67 7.57
N ARG A 23 -8.07 23.12 6.30
CA ARG A 23 -7.20 24.16 5.72
C ARG A 23 -5.70 23.83 5.76
N LEU A 24 -5.39 22.54 5.79
CA LEU A 24 -4.02 22.04 5.67
C LEU A 24 -3.56 21.96 4.20
N ALA A 25 -4.53 22.01 3.26
CA ALA A 25 -4.30 22.17 1.84
C ALA A 25 -5.34 23.15 1.27
N SER A 26 -4.91 24.01 0.36
CA SER A 26 -5.76 25.04 -0.27
C SER A 26 -5.43 25.16 -1.76
N PRO A 27 -5.65 24.10 -2.56
CA PRO A 27 -5.45 24.18 -4.01
C PRO A 27 -6.45 25.17 -4.62
N ASP A 28 -5.99 25.99 -5.55
CA ASP A 28 -6.85 26.94 -6.28
C ASP A 28 -7.75 26.23 -7.30
N THR A 29 -7.31 25.07 -7.79
CA THR A 29 -8.03 24.24 -8.77
C THR A 29 -8.01 22.77 -8.39
N LEU A 30 -9.17 22.13 -8.49
CA LEU A 30 -9.30 20.67 -8.42
C LEU A 30 -9.69 20.12 -9.78
N VAL A 31 -8.98 19.10 -10.23
CA VAL A 31 -9.28 18.37 -11.48
C VAL A 31 -9.82 16.99 -11.10
N ASP A 32 -11.12 16.78 -11.27
CA ASP A 32 -11.78 15.50 -10.97
C ASP A 32 -11.48 14.46 -12.06
N LEU A 33 -11.06 13.27 -11.63
CA LEU A 33 -10.69 12.15 -12.50
C LEU A 33 -11.82 11.13 -12.70
N ALA A 34 -12.99 11.33 -12.08
CA ALA A 34 -14.08 10.35 -12.04
C ALA A 34 -14.46 9.77 -13.42
N ASP A 35 -14.49 10.61 -14.45
CA ASP A 35 -14.95 10.24 -15.79
C ASP A 35 -13.82 10.05 -16.81
N CYS A 36 -12.56 9.93 -16.35
CA CYS A 36 -11.40 9.77 -17.22
C CYS A 36 -11.19 8.33 -17.75
N GLY A 37 -12.07 7.38 -17.44
CA GLY A 37 -11.93 5.98 -17.88
C GLY A 37 -10.73 5.25 -17.25
N LEU A 38 -10.28 5.68 -16.07
CA LEU A 38 -9.10 5.13 -15.37
C LEU A 38 -9.46 4.06 -14.31
N ALA A 39 -10.69 3.53 -14.33
CA ALA A 39 -11.12 2.45 -13.47
C ALA A 39 -11.22 1.15 -14.28
N GLY A 40 -10.87 0.03 -13.65
CA GLY A 40 -10.90 -1.27 -14.32
C GLY A 40 -9.96 -2.27 -13.65
N ILE A 41 -10.26 -3.54 -13.84
CA ILE A 41 -9.44 -4.66 -13.37
C ILE A 41 -9.30 -5.63 -14.54
N GLU A 42 -8.07 -5.94 -14.90
CA GLU A 42 -7.73 -6.81 -16.02
C GLU A 42 -6.74 -7.87 -15.55
N ASP A 43 -6.99 -9.13 -15.91
CA ASP A 43 -6.02 -10.21 -15.76
C ASP A 43 -5.19 -10.30 -17.05
N THR A 44 -3.88 -10.06 -16.96
CA THR A 44 -2.95 -10.08 -18.10
C THR A 44 -2.26 -11.43 -18.27
N GLY A 45 -2.64 -12.43 -17.46
CA GLY A 45 -2.03 -13.76 -17.43
C GLY A 45 -1.06 -13.91 -16.26
N ASP A 46 0.05 -13.18 -16.29
CA ASP A 46 1.11 -13.20 -15.26
C ASP A 46 0.89 -12.17 -14.14
N ALA A 47 0.06 -11.16 -14.38
CA ALA A 47 -0.25 -10.09 -13.44
C ALA A 47 -1.73 -9.71 -13.48
N ILE A 48 -2.16 -8.94 -12.49
CA ILE A 48 -3.43 -8.21 -12.50
C ILE A 48 -3.13 -6.71 -12.64
N LYS A 49 -3.68 -6.08 -13.66
CA LYS A 49 -3.61 -4.63 -13.87
C LYS A 49 -4.87 -3.96 -13.33
N ILE A 50 -4.71 -2.98 -12.46
CA ILE A 50 -5.81 -2.29 -11.79
C ILE A 50 -5.70 -0.78 -12.07
N GLY A 51 -6.73 -0.21 -12.67
CA GLY A 51 -6.79 1.21 -12.99
C GLY A 51 -6.77 2.08 -11.73
N ALA A 52 -6.11 3.24 -11.80
CA ALA A 52 -5.90 4.15 -10.68
C ALA A 52 -7.20 4.60 -10.00
N MET A 53 -8.28 4.74 -10.75
CA MET A 53 -9.60 5.18 -10.24
C MET A 53 -10.48 4.00 -9.75
N THR A 54 -9.97 2.77 -9.76
CA THR A 54 -10.69 1.62 -9.20
C THR A 54 -10.85 1.79 -7.69
N ARG A 55 -12.09 1.72 -7.21
CA ARG A 55 -12.40 1.96 -5.79
C ARG A 55 -11.95 0.77 -4.94
N HIS A 56 -11.67 1.02 -3.67
CA HIS A 56 -11.24 -0.04 -2.75
C HIS A 56 -12.28 -1.17 -2.65
N VAL A 57 -13.57 -0.82 -2.69
CA VAL A 57 -14.66 -1.80 -2.70
C VAL A 57 -14.62 -2.69 -3.95
N ASP A 58 -14.38 -2.12 -5.12
CA ASP A 58 -14.34 -2.87 -6.38
C ASP A 58 -13.14 -3.82 -6.40
N VAL A 59 -12.00 -3.42 -5.84
CA VAL A 59 -10.82 -4.31 -5.68
C VAL A 59 -11.11 -5.44 -4.69
N ALA A 60 -11.77 -5.14 -3.57
CA ALA A 60 -12.09 -6.13 -2.54
C ALA A 60 -13.11 -7.18 -2.98
N GLU A 61 -14.09 -6.77 -3.80
CA GLU A 61 -15.21 -7.61 -4.25
C GLU A 61 -14.97 -8.24 -5.63
N SER A 62 -13.88 -7.88 -6.32
CA SER A 62 -13.57 -8.42 -7.65
C SER A 62 -13.23 -9.90 -7.60
N ALA A 63 -14.01 -10.71 -8.30
CA ALA A 63 -13.74 -12.14 -8.49
C ALA A 63 -12.38 -12.39 -9.14
N VAL A 64 -11.93 -11.49 -10.03
CA VAL A 64 -10.61 -11.57 -10.68
C VAL A 64 -9.50 -11.42 -9.64
N VAL A 65 -9.58 -10.38 -8.79
CA VAL A 65 -8.57 -10.13 -7.75
C VAL A 65 -8.62 -11.23 -6.69
N GLN A 66 -9.82 -11.64 -6.26
CA GLN A 66 -10.00 -12.71 -5.28
C GLN A 66 -9.44 -14.05 -5.77
N SER A 67 -9.53 -14.35 -7.07
CA SER A 67 -8.98 -15.58 -7.63
C SER A 67 -7.47 -15.50 -7.83
N ALA A 68 -6.95 -14.34 -8.26
CA ALA A 68 -5.54 -14.22 -8.64
C ALA A 68 -4.62 -13.85 -7.47
N ILE A 69 -5.06 -12.94 -6.59
CA ILE A 69 -4.29 -12.44 -5.44
C ILE A 69 -5.26 -12.20 -4.26
N PRO A 70 -5.74 -13.26 -3.58
CA PRO A 70 -6.70 -13.14 -2.47
C PRO A 70 -6.24 -12.15 -1.38
N ALA A 71 -4.94 -12.08 -1.11
CA ALA A 71 -4.35 -11.15 -0.15
C ALA A 71 -4.58 -9.67 -0.50
N LEU A 72 -4.58 -9.31 -1.79
CA LEU A 72 -4.84 -7.95 -2.26
C LEU A 72 -6.31 -7.58 -2.07
N ALA A 73 -7.23 -8.51 -2.36
CA ALA A 73 -8.66 -8.33 -2.09
C ALA A 73 -8.94 -8.16 -0.58
N ALA A 74 -8.32 -9.02 0.25
CA ALA A 74 -8.44 -8.94 1.70
C ALA A 74 -7.89 -7.61 2.26
N LEU A 75 -6.74 -7.17 1.78
CA LEU A 75 -6.16 -5.86 2.12
C LEU A 75 -7.13 -4.74 1.78
N ALA A 76 -7.67 -4.71 0.56
CA ALA A 76 -8.61 -3.68 0.11
C ALA A 76 -9.89 -3.65 0.97
N GLY A 77 -10.40 -4.82 1.36
CA GLY A 77 -11.56 -4.96 2.25
C GLY A 77 -11.31 -4.43 3.67
N GLY A 78 -10.04 -4.40 4.11
CA GLY A 78 -9.60 -3.88 5.42
C GLY A 78 -9.31 -2.38 5.47
N ILE A 79 -9.46 -1.64 4.36
CA ILE A 79 -9.20 -0.19 4.32
C ILE A 79 -10.42 0.58 4.81
N GLY A 80 -10.22 1.45 5.81
CA GLY A 80 -11.27 2.34 6.30
C GLY A 80 -12.57 1.65 6.69
N ASP A 81 -13.68 2.40 6.58
CA ASP A 81 -15.03 1.86 6.68
C ASP A 81 -15.65 1.66 5.28
N ARG A 82 -16.92 1.25 5.24
CA ARG A 82 -17.64 1.00 3.99
C ARG A 82 -17.73 2.26 3.12
N GLN A 83 -17.93 3.43 3.72
CA GLN A 83 -18.09 4.71 3.02
C GLN A 83 -16.77 5.14 2.41
N VAL A 84 -15.67 5.03 3.16
CA VAL A 84 -14.31 5.25 2.66
C VAL A 84 -14.05 4.33 1.47
N ARG A 85 -14.37 3.03 1.56
CA ARG A 85 -14.11 2.09 0.44
C ARG A 85 -14.95 2.35 -0.81
N ASN A 86 -16.14 2.92 -0.68
CA ASN A 86 -17.01 3.27 -1.81
C ASN A 86 -16.57 4.53 -2.55
N ARG A 87 -15.59 5.27 -2.03
CA ARG A 87 -15.08 6.51 -2.64
C ARG A 87 -13.58 6.44 -2.89
N GLY A 88 -12.80 5.99 -1.92
CA GLY A 88 -11.35 5.86 -2.02
C GLY A 88 -10.93 4.94 -3.16
N THR A 89 -9.86 5.34 -3.84
CA THR A 89 -9.33 4.72 -5.06
C THR A 89 -7.92 4.21 -4.84
N MET A 90 -7.53 3.11 -5.49
CA MET A 90 -6.19 2.54 -5.38
C MET A 90 -5.09 3.57 -5.73
N GLY A 91 -5.19 4.23 -6.88
CA GLY A 91 -4.21 5.22 -7.33
C GLY A 91 -4.11 6.41 -6.38
N GLY A 92 -5.25 6.91 -5.89
CA GLY A 92 -5.26 7.97 -4.87
C GLY A 92 -4.56 7.57 -3.56
N SER A 93 -4.73 6.33 -3.10
CA SER A 93 -4.03 5.84 -1.90
C SER A 93 -2.52 5.71 -2.12
N VAL A 94 -2.10 5.20 -3.28
CA VAL A 94 -0.68 4.98 -3.59
C VAL A 94 0.03 6.30 -3.88
N ALA A 95 -0.60 7.22 -4.62
CA ALA A 95 -0.05 8.54 -4.91
C ALA A 95 0.01 9.47 -3.68
N ASN A 96 -0.78 9.22 -2.64
CA ASN A 96 -0.69 9.98 -1.39
C ASN A 96 0.47 9.49 -0.50
N ASN A 97 0.86 8.22 -0.63
CA ASN A 97 1.87 7.56 0.19
C ASN A 97 1.82 7.92 1.68
N ASP A 98 0.62 7.85 2.28
CA ASP A 98 0.53 7.94 3.74
C ASP A 98 1.27 6.74 4.34
N PRO A 99 2.17 6.94 5.33
CA PRO A 99 2.92 5.84 5.93
C PRO A 99 2.00 4.73 6.46
N SER A 100 0.76 5.06 6.85
CA SER A 100 -0.23 4.12 7.38
C SER A 100 -1.21 3.56 6.32
N ALA A 101 -1.07 3.93 5.04
CA ALA A 101 -1.90 3.42 3.96
C ALA A 101 -1.58 1.96 3.63
N CYS A 102 -2.61 1.17 3.33
CA CYS A 102 -2.40 -0.27 3.14
C CYS A 102 -1.78 -0.61 1.77
N TYR A 103 -2.22 0.03 0.67
CA TYR A 103 -1.77 -0.34 -0.68
C TYR A 103 -0.27 -0.21 -0.94
N PRO A 104 0.47 0.79 -0.40
CA PRO A 104 1.92 0.84 -0.55
C PRO A 104 2.62 -0.48 -0.19
N SER A 105 2.18 -1.16 0.86
CA SER A 105 2.73 -2.48 1.23
C SER A 105 2.42 -3.58 0.20
N ALA A 106 1.26 -3.55 -0.46
CA ALA A 106 0.97 -4.48 -1.55
C ALA A 106 1.83 -4.20 -2.79
N VAL A 107 2.05 -2.93 -3.12
CA VAL A 107 2.89 -2.53 -4.26
C VAL A 107 4.32 -3.03 -4.04
N LEU A 108 4.94 -2.77 -2.88
CA LEU A 108 6.28 -3.28 -2.57
C LEU A 108 6.32 -4.80 -2.40
N GLY A 109 5.35 -5.35 -1.66
CA GLY A 109 5.30 -6.77 -1.31
C GLY A 109 5.10 -7.68 -2.50
N LEU A 110 4.31 -7.27 -3.50
CA LEU A 110 4.12 -8.06 -4.74
C LEU A 110 5.14 -7.72 -5.83
N GLY A 111 6.02 -6.74 -5.61
CA GLY A 111 6.92 -6.24 -6.66
C GLY A 111 6.14 -5.63 -7.83
N GLY A 112 5.13 -4.82 -7.51
CA GLY A 112 4.25 -4.20 -8.49
C GLY A 112 4.94 -3.21 -9.42
N THR A 113 4.23 -2.82 -10.47
CA THR A 113 4.64 -1.74 -11.39
C THR A 113 3.59 -0.65 -11.35
N VAL A 114 4.02 0.58 -11.05
CA VAL A 114 3.17 1.76 -11.09
C VAL A 114 3.23 2.36 -12.48
N HIS A 115 2.12 2.32 -13.20
CA HIS A 115 1.99 2.92 -14.52
C HIS A 115 1.53 4.37 -14.37
N THR A 116 2.23 5.30 -15.01
CA THR A 116 1.85 6.71 -15.03
C THR A 116 1.40 7.13 -16.42
N ASN A 117 1.06 8.41 -16.59
CA ASN A 117 0.85 9.01 -17.90
C ASN A 117 2.16 9.27 -18.67
N LYS A 118 3.32 9.07 -18.05
CA LYS A 118 4.63 9.37 -18.64
C LYS A 118 5.53 8.15 -18.76
N ARG A 119 5.50 7.23 -17.79
CA ARG A 119 6.41 6.09 -17.68
C ARG A 119 5.85 4.99 -16.77
N ASP A 120 6.56 3.88 -16.75
CA ASP A 120 6.38 2.82 -15.76
C ASP A 120 7.48 2.91 -14.71
N ILE A 121 7.11 2.73 -13.44
CA ILE A 121 8.01 2.81 -12.29
C ILE A 121 7.91 1.51 -11.50
N ALA A 122 9.05 0.87 -11.23
CA ALA A 122 9.08 -0.33 -10.39
C ALA A 122 8.72 0.02 -8.94
N ALA A 123 8.09 -0.91 -8.22
CA ALA A 123 7.71 -0.70 -6.82
C ALA A 123 8.88 -0.26 -5.94
N ASP A 124 10.05 -0.88 -6.14
CA ASP A 124 11.27 -0.60 -5.37
C ASP A 124 11.79 0.84 -5.59
N ASP A 125 11.38 1.51 -6.67
CA ASP A 125 11.79 2.88 -7.01
C ASP A 125 10.67 3.92 -6.78
N PHE A 126 9.45 3.50 -6.41
CA PHE A 126 8.29 4.39 -6.42
C PHE A 126 8.15 5.22 -5.13
N PHE A 127 8.46 4.64 -3.97
CA PHE A 127 8.32 5.29 -2.67
C PHE A 127 9.68 5.84 -2.24
N THR A 128 9.78 7.16 -2.10
CA THR A 128 11.07 7.85 -1.87
C THR A 128 11.19 8.48 -0.48
N GLY A 129 10.15 8.35 0.34
CA GLY A 129 10.12 8.78 1.72
C GLY A 129 8.70 8.96 2.25
N MET A 130 8.56 9.47 3.47
CA MET A 130 7.25 9.71 4.09
C MET A 130 6.42 10.77 3.34
N PHE A 131 5.25 10.39 2.83
CA PHE A 131 4.40 11.21 1.93
C PHE A 131 5.05 11.62 0.60
N GLU A 132 6.18 11.01 0.24
CA GLU A 132 6.91 11.29 -0.99
C GLU A 132 6.92 10.08 -1.93
N THR A 133 6.87 10.36 -3.23
CA THR A 133 6.88 9.34 -4.29
C THR A 133 7.73 9.85 -5.45
N ALA A 134 8.15 8.94 -6.33
CA ALA A 134 8.87 9.26 -7.56
C ALA A 134 8.02 9.95 -8.66
N LEU A 135 6.77 10.36 -8.37
CA LEU A 135 5.95 11.11 -9.31
C LEU A 135 6.51 12.52 -9.51
N ASP A 136 6.78 12.89 -10.75
CA ASP A 136 7.09 14.26 -11.12
C ASP A 136 5.85 15.17 -10.98
N GLU A 137 6.07 16.49 -11.03
CA GLU A 137 4.99 17.43 -11.30
C GLU A 137 4.29 17.09 -12.63
N ASP A 138 2.97 17.20 -12.67
CA ASP A 138 2.12 16.79 -13.81
C ASP A 138 2.18 15.29 -14.17
N GLU A 139 2.75 14.46 -13.30
CA GLU A 139 2.71 13.00 -13.43
C GLU A 139 1.57 12.43 -12.58
N MET A 140 0.84 11.48 -13.14
CA MET A 140 -0.26 10.81 -12.46
C MET A 140 -0.25 9.32 -12.71
N ILE A 141 -0.60 8.55 -11.67
CA ILE A 141 -0.81 7.11 -11.78
C ILE A 141 -2.04 6.88 -12.64
N THR A 142 -1.91 6.04 -13.66
CA THR A 142 -3.00 5.59 -14.54
C THR A 142 -3.46 4.18 -14.18
N ALA A 143 -2.54 3.31 -13.75
CA ALA A 143 -2.82 1.96 -13.30
C ALA A 143 -1.68 1.42 -12.42
N ILE A 144 -1.90 0.28 -11.77
CA ILE A 144 -0.87 -0.49 -11.07
C ILE A 144 -1.01 -1.95 -11.48
N SER A 145 0.09 -2.57 -11.89
CA SER A 145 0.15 -4.01 -12.17
C SER A 145 0.76 -4.74 -10.99
N PHE A 146 0.14 -5.85 -10.60
CA PHE A 146 0.59 -6.72 -9.53
C PHE A 146 0.90 -8.11 -10.10
N PRO A 147 2.16 -8.55 -10.10
CA PRO A 147 2.51 -9.93 -10.40
C PRO A 147 1.74 -10.90 -9.51
N LYS A 148 1.32 -12.04 -10.07
CA LYS A 148 0.72 -13.12 -9.28
C LYS A 148 1.81 -13.77 -8.41
N ALA A 149 1.43 -14.15 -7.20
CA ALA A 149 2.30 -14.80 -6.23
C ALA A 149 1.76 -16.19 -5.87
N ASP A 150 2.66 -17.14 -5.61
CA ASP A 150 2.28 -18.50 -5.19
C ASP A 150 1.68 -18.48 -3.79
N LYS A 151 2.20 -17.59 -2.93
CA LYS A 151 1.75 -17.36 -1.56
C LYS A 151 1.70 -15.87 -1.30
N ALA A 152 0.63 -15.40 -0.68
CA ALA A 152 0.56 -14.02 -0.22
C ALA A 152 -0.43 -13.86 0.93
N ALA A 153 -0.12 -12.94 1.85
CA ALA A 153 -1.04 -12.52 2.89
C ALA A 153 -0.74 -11.08 3.32
N TYR A 154 -1.80 -10.39 3.76
CA TYR A 154 -1.69 -9.11 4.45
C TYR A 154 -2.33 -9.21 5.83
N VAL A 155 -1.59 -8.82 6.85
CA VAL A 155 -2.11 -8.71 8.22
C VAL A 155 -1.84 -7.31 8.74
N LYS A 156 -2.82 -6.72 9.42
CA LYS A 156 -2.73 -5.39 10.00
C LYS A 156 -3.12 -5.42 11.47
N PHE A 157 -2.31 -4.76 12.31
CA PHE A 157 -2.72 -4.28 13.62
C PHE A 157 -3.25 -2.84 13.47
N PRO A 158 -4.58 -2.63 13.54
CA PRO A 158 -5.16 -1.32 13.28
C PRO A 158 -5.19 -0.47 14.56
N ASN A 159 -5.08 0.84 14.40
CA ASN A 159 -5.54 1.77 15.42
C ASN A 159 -7.07 1.56 15.62
N PRO A 160 -7.57 1.34 16.85
CA PRO A 160 -8.97 1.02 17.07
C PRO A 160 -9.97 2.09 16.61
N ALA A 161 -9.58 3.36 16.69
CA ALA A 161 -10.45 4.48 16.35
C ALA A 161 -10.39 4.81 14.85
N SER A 162 -9.19 4.97 14.29
CA SER A 162 -9.03 5.40 12.89
C SER A 162 -9.01 4.27 11.88
N ARG A 163 -8.73 3.03 12.32
CA ARG A 163 -8.50 1.83 11.48
C ARG A 163 -7.28 1.88 10.56
N TYR A 164 -6.47 2.94 10.64
CA TYR A 164 -5.16 3.00 10.01
C TYR A 164 -4.22 1.93 10.57
N ALA A 165 -3.24 1.49 9.77
CA ALA A 165 -2.23 0.56 10.23
C ALA A 165 -1.34 1.24 11.26
N MET A 166 -1.33 0.73 12.50
CA MET A 166 -0.17 0.98 13.36
C MET A 166 1.01 0.15 12.87
N VAL A 167 0.74 -1.10 12.50
CA VAL A 167 1.67 -1.94 11.74
C VAL A 167 0.84 -2.81 10.79
N GLY A 168 1.19 -2.83 9.52
CA GLY A 168 0.69 -3.78 8.54
C GLY A 168 1.86 -4.44 7.82
N VAL A 169 1.76 -5.75 7.61
CA VAL A 169 2.79 -6.50 6.87
C VAL A 169 2.13 -7.25 5.73
N PHE A 170 2.64 -7.02 4.53
CA PHE A 170 2.34 -7.78 3.34
C PHE A 170 3.51 -8.74 3.06
N VAL A 171 3.22 -10.04 3.02
CA VAL A 171 4.18 -11.07 2.62
C VAL A 171 3.73 -11.65 1.29
N ALA A 172 4.65 -11.79 0.36
CA ALA A 172 4.42 -12.54 -0.88
C ALA A 172 5.63 -13.41 -1.21
N SER A 173 5.39 -14.59 -1.78
CA SER A 173 6.43 -15.45 -2.32
C SER A 173 6.05 -15.90 -3.72
N SER A 174 6.99 -15.78 -4.65
CA SER A 174 6.84 -16.23 -6.03
C SER A 174 8.12 -16.91 -6.48
N SER A 175 8.00 -18.15 -6.98
CA SER A 175 9.16 -18.94 -7.44
C SER A 175 10.28 -19.07 -6.40
N GLY A 176 9.94 -19.09 -5.11
CA GLY A 176 10.89 -19.20 -4.01
C GLY A 176 11.53 -17.88 -3.55
N ALA A 177 11.26 -16.76 -4.23
CA ALA A 177 11.66 -15.43 -3.77
C ALA A 177 10.55 -14.78 -2.95
N THR A 178 10.87 -14.40 -1.72
CA THR A 178 9.94 -13.81 -0.75
C THR A 178 10.21 -12.32 -0.58
N ARG A 179 9.13 -11.53 -0.56
CA ARG A 179 9.12 -10.10 -0.25
C ARG A 179 8.30 -9.87 1.02
N VAL A 180 8.79 -9.00 1.90
CA VAL A 180 8.14 -8.62 3.16
C VAL A 180 8.08 -7.11 3.22
N ALA A 181 6.90 -6.53 2.97
CA ALA A 181 6.69 -5.10 2.98
C ALA A 181 5.90 -4.65 4.22
N VAL A 182 6.39 -3.62 4.90
CA VAL A 182 5.87 -3.11 6.16
C VAL A 182 5.30 -1.70 5.96
N THR A 183 4.10 -1.45 6.48
CA THR A 183 3.43 -0.14 6.50
C THR A 183 2.96 0.21 7.91
N GLY A 184 2.77 1.49 8.17
CA GLY A 184 2.36 2.07 9.45
C GLY A 184 3.50 2.23 10.44
N ALA A 185 4.61 1.50 10.25
CA ALA A 185 5.69 1.41 11.22
C ALA A 185 6.87 2.36 10.94
N GLY A 186 7.34 2.40 9.70
CA GLY A 186 8.59 3.09 9.33
C GLY A 186 8.47 4.61 9.37
N SER A 187 9.49 5.27 9.90
CA SER A 187 9.62 6.73 9.97
C SER A 187 9.74 7.36 8.58
N ASP A 188 10.26 6.61 7.60
CA ASP A 188 10.37 7.02 6.20
C ASP A 188 9.30 6.41 5.28
N GLY A 189 8.20 5.94 5.86
CA GLY A 189 7.07 5.39 5.11
C GLY A 189 7.09 3.86 5.00
N VAL A 190 6.57 3.35 3.88
CA VAL A 190 6.52 1.91 3.60
C VAL A 190 7.93 1.41 3.23
N PHE A 191 8.33 0.23 3.72
CA PHE A 191 9.65 -0.33 3.43
C PHE A 191 9.63 -1.85 3.29
N ARG A 192 10.69 -2.41 2.68
CA ARG A 192 10.94 -3.86 2.64
C ARG A 192 11.87 -4.29 3.77
N HIS A 193 11.62 -5.46 4.34
CA HIS A 193 12.39 -5.98 5.46
C HIS A 193 13.33 -7.11 5.04
N ASP A 194 14.50 -6.74 4.50
CA ASP A 194 15.47 -7.66 3.88
C ASP A 194 15.90 -8.85 4.76
N ALA A 195 16.05 -8.63 6.07
CA ALA A 195 16.39 -9.72 6.99
C ALA A 195 15.28 -10.77 7.12
N MET A 196 14.00 -10.35 7.09
CA MET A 196 12.86 -11.27 7.11
C MET A 196 12.71 -11.97 5.77
N GLU A 197 12.93 -11.26 4.66
CA GLU A 197 12.96 -11.85 3.32
C GLU A 197 14.02 -12.95 3.23
N SER A 198 15.24 -12.66 3.69
CA SER A 198 16.35 -13.62 3.71
C SER A 198 16.02 -14.86 4.55
N ALA A 199 15.43 -14.67 5.74
CA ALA A 199 15.02 -15.78 6.60
C ALA A 199 13.94 -16.66 5.96
N LEU A 200 12.93 -16.04 5.34
CA LEU A 200 11.81 -16.76 4.69
C LEU A 200 12.21 -17.44 3.39
N ASN A 201 13.22 -16.94 2.67
CA ASN A 201 13.80 -17.62 1.52
C ASN A 201 14.55 -18.90 1.94
N GLY A 202 15.13 -18.93 3.14
CA GLY A 202 15.71 -20.15 3.70
C GLY A 202 14.65 -21.15 4.20
N SER A 203 13.59 -20.65 4.85
CA SER A 203 12.47 -21.45 5.32
C SER A 203 11.21 -20.61 5.44
N PHE A 204 10.22 -20.84 4.58
CA PHE A 204 8.94 -20.12 4.61
C PHE A 204 8.07 -20.60 5.78
N SER A 205 8.34 -20.11 6.98
CA SER A 205 7.62 -20.44 8.22
C SER A 205 7.69 -19.30 9.21
N ALA A 206 6.69 -19.18 10.09
CA ALA A 206 6.67 -18.14 11.12
C ALA A 206 7.89 -18.22 12.06
N GLY A 207 8.36 -19.44 12.38
CA GLY A 207 9.54 -19.64 13.23
C GLY A 207 10.85 -19.17 12.60
N ALA A 208 10.93 -19.03 11.27
CA ALA A 208 12.10 -18.45 10.61
C ALA A 208 12.31 -16.98 10.97
N LEU A 209 11.26 -16.29 11.45
CA LEU A 209 11.33 -14.90 11.87
C LEU A 209 11.72 -14.75 13.36
N ASP A 210 11.95 -15.84 14.09
CA ASP A 210 12.36 -15.79 15.49
C ASP A 210 13.74 -15.13 15.62
N GLY A 211 13.79 -14.06 16.42
CA GLY A 211 15.02 -13.30 16.64
C GLY A 211 15.40 -12.35 15.50
N VAL A 212 14.61 -12.26 14.42
CA VAL A 212 14.78 -11.23 13.39
C VAL A 212 14.30 -9.89 13.95
N GLY A 213 15.24 -9.02 14.28
CA GLY A 213 14.97 -7.69 14.82
C GLY A 213 14.55 -6.69 13.75
N THR A 214 13.81 -5.68 14.18
CA THR A 214 13.53 -4.44 13.45
C THR A 214 14.11 -3.31 14.28
N ASP A 215 14.84 -2.37 13.66
CA ASP A 215 15.41 -1.24 14.38
C ASP A 215 14.30 -0.29 14.85
N ALA A 216 14.30 0.05 16.13
CA ALA A 216 13.30 0.93 16.73
C ALA A 216 13.53 2.40 16.36
N ASP A 217 14.77 2.80 16.07
CA ASP A 217 15.12 4.17 15.69
C ASP A 217 14.57 4.53 14.29
N ASP A 218 14.37 3.53 13.45
CA ASP A 218 13.75 3.67 12.12
C ASP A 218 12.21 3.68 12.17
N MET A 219 11.60 3.54 13.36
CA MET A 219 10.14 3.48 13.51
C MET A 219 9.54 4.81 13.97
N ILE A 220 8.28 5.05 13.59
CA ILE A 220 7.50 6.19 14.07
C ILE A 220 7.26 6.06 15.58
N SER A 221 7.62 7.10 16.33
CA SER A 221 7.24 7.24 17.73
C SER A 221 6.24 8.38 17.88
N ASP A 222 5.04 8.08 18.34
CA ASP A 222 3.94 9.05 18.49
C ASP A 222 3.08 8.76 19.72
N ILE A 223 1.97 9.50 19.85
CA ILE A 223 1.03 9.36 20.97
C ILE A 223 0.29 8.01 21.01
N HIS A 224 0.35 7.21 19.94
CA HIS A 224 -0.32 5.92 19.81
C HIS A 224 0.61 4.74 20.08
N ALA A 225 1.90 4.87 19.78
CA ALA A 225 2.90 3.84 19.99
C ALA A 225 4.33 4.41 20.01
N SER A 226 5.20 3.82 20.84
CA SER A 226 6.64 4.05 20.74
C SER A 226 7.25 3.30 19.54
N GLY A 227 8.43 3.74 19.09
CA GLY A 227 9.22 3.05 18.07
C GLY A 227 9.49 1.59 18.46
N ASP A 228 9.88 1.33 19.72
CA ASP A 228 10.09 -0.03 20.24
C ASP A 228 8.86 -0.93 20.10
N TYR A 229 7.68 -0.39 20.40
CA TYR A 229 6.43 -1.15 20.31
C TYR A 229 6.11 -1.48 18.85
N ARG A 230 6.33 -0.54 17.92
CA ARG A 230 6.15 -0.79 16.49
C ARG A 230 7.16 -1.80 15.96
N ALA A 231 8.44 -1.68 16.30
CA ALA A 231 9.48 -2.64 15.92
C ALA A 231 9.14 -4.05 16.39
N HIS A 232 8.68 -4.21 17.64
CA HIS A 232 8.20 -5.50 18.14
C HIS A 232 6.98 -6.02 17.36
N LEU A 233 5.99 -5.15 17.10
CA LEU A 233 4.80 -5.52 16.34
C LEU A 233 5.12 -5.93 14.90
N VAL A 234 6.14 -5.36 14.23
CA VAL A 234 6.52 -5.75 12.87
C VAL A 234 6.81 -7.25 12.79
N CYS A 235 7.61 -7.79 13.71
CA CYS A 235 7.90 -9.22 13.78
C CYS A 235 6.64 -10.06 14.03
N GLU A 236 5.80 -9.67 15.00
CA GLU A 236 4.59 -10.42 15.36
C GLU A 236 3.54 -10.42 14.23
N ILE A 237 3.38 -9.30 13.53
CA ILE A 237 2.45 -9.19 12.40
C ILE A 237 3.00 -9.93 11.17
N ALA A 238 4.31 -9.91 10.93
CA ALA A 238 4.95 -10.69 9.88
C ALA A 238 4.74 -12.20 10.09
N LYS A 239 4.91 -12.71 11.32
CA LYS A 239 4.65 -14.12 11.66
C LYS A 239 3.20 -14.53 11.39
N ARG A 240 2.25 -13.66 11.71
CA ARG A 240 0.81 -13.90 11.42
C ARG A 240 0.54 -13.89 9.92
N ALA A 241 1.17 -12.98 9.17
CA ALA A 241 1.05 -12.95 7.72
C ALA A 241 1.59 -14.23 7.08
N VAL A 242 2.78 -14.69 7.48
CA VAL A 242 3.36 -15.96 7.00
C VAL A 242 2.44 -17.15 7.31
N SER A 243 1.82 -17.17 8.49
CA SER A 243 0.89 -18.24 8.89
C SER A 243 -0.45 -18.21 8.14
N ALA A 244 -0.79 -17.08 7.53
CA ALA A 244 -2.03 -16.87 6.78
C ALA A 244 -1.85 -17.02 5.25
N CYS A 245 -0.61 -17.24 4.79
CA CYS A 245 -0.27 -17.50 3.39
C CYS A 245 -0.64 -18.90 2.93
#